data_AF-A0A9E3F249-F1
#
_entry.id   AF-A0A9E3F249-F1
#
_cell.length_a   1.000
_cell.length_b   1.000
_cell.length_c   1.000
_cell.angle_alpha   90.00
_cell.angle_beta   90.00
_cell.angle_gamma   90.00
#
_symmetry.space_group_name_H-M   'P 1'
#
loop_
_entity.id
_entity.type
_entity.pdbx_description
1 polymer ?
#
loop_
_entity_poly.entity_id
_entity_poly.type
_entity_poly.pdbx_seq_one_letter_code
_entity_poly.pdbx_strand_id
1 'polypeptide(L)'
;MSAGDPVPAIGEADATGDIAALYADIRATLGVGVVNLIWRHLATIDGALPWAWGAVRPLYAEGIIEAEAERFRERMRLLDLPRMPSEVLHAVGLDAAALAGAKTVLATYDRSNTMNLLALSALLASLDGNIASGGQLGAGRAGGAEGALPKLLSDADMSPETWALVQRLNMLGERDEGRVLASMYRHLAHWPGVLGVIWTLLAQADADGSLGSVISDNLAAAKVRARVLANRLKPSGAADLPPTQRAAARKAVTLFVDHPIGKMVTICRMLRLAIR
;
A
#
# COMPACT_ATOMS: atom_id res chain seq x y z
N MET A 1 -6.30 -9.71 -19.28
CA MET A 1 -5.39 -9.50 -18.14
C MET A 1 -4.23 -8.68 -18.68
N SER A 2 -3.90 -7.52 -18.12
CA SER A 2 -2.65 -6.85 -18.48
C SER A 2 -1.50 -7.80 -18.12
N ALA A 3 -0.51 -7.94 -18.99
CA ALA A 3 0.62 -8.82 -18.74
C ALA A 3 1.37 -8.32 -17.49
N GLY A 4 1.28 -9.05 -16.38
CA GLY A 4 2.11 -8.83 -15.19
C GLY A 4 1.42 -8.30 -13.93
N ASP A 5 0.10 -8.06 -13.89
CA ASP A 5 -0.57 -7.80 -12.61
C ASP A 5 -0.90 -9.12 -11.88
N PRO A 6 -0.66 -9.23 -10.56
CA PRO A 6 -0.86 -10.48 -9.80
C PRO A 6 -2.34 -10.80 -9.53
N VAL A 7 -3.24 -9.86 -9.81
CA VAL A 7 -4.70 -10.01 -9.76
C VAL A 7 -5.30 -9.30 -10.97
N PRO A 8 -6.54 -9.62 -11.40
CA PRO A 8 -7.21 -8.88 -12.45
C PRO A 8 -7.21 -7.39 -12.15
N ALA A 9 -6.77 -6.56 -13.08
CA ALA A 9 -6.78 -5.11 -12.92
C ALA A 9 -6.97 -4.44 -14.27
N ILE A 10 -7.60 -3.27 -14.27
CA ILE A 10 -7.64 -2.39 -15.45
C ILE A 10 -6.43 -1.46 -15.36
N GLY A 11 -5.48 -1.65 -16.27
CA GLY A 11 -4.29 -0.81 -16.37
C GLY A 11 -4.67 0.64 -16.66
N GLU A 12 -3.84 1.60 -16.23
CA GLU A 12 -4.13 3.03 -16.46
C GLU A 12 -4.18 3.39 -17.96
N ALA A 13 -3.38 2.71 -18.78
CA ALA A 13 -3.40 2.86 -20.24
C ALA A 13 -4.66 2.28 -20.89
N ASP A 14 -5.31 1.30 -20.24
CA ASP A 14 -6.51 0.63 -20.74
C ASP A 14 -7.80 1.26 -20.19
N ALA A 15 -7.68 2.16 -19.20
CA ALA A 15 -8.81 2.83 -18.58
C ALA A 15 -9.46 3.82 -19.57
N THR A 16 -10.77 3.72 -19.74
CA THR A 16 -11.57 4.59 -20.60
C THR A 16 -12.81 5.09 -19.85
N GLY A 17 -13.48 6.13 -20.38
CA GLY A 17 -14.71 6.68 -19.81
C GLY A 17 -14.62 7.02 -18.32
N ASP A 18 -15.60 6.57 -17.55
CA ASP A 18 -15.71 6.85 -16.11
C ASP A 18 -14.53 6.32 -15.30
N ILE A 19 -13.94 5.18 -15.70
CA ILE A 19 -12.78 4.61 -15.00
C ILE A 19 -11.56 5.52 -15.16
N ALA A 20 -11.32 6.05 -16.36
CA ALA A 20 -10.24 7.00 -16.59
C ALA A 20 -10.41 8.29 -15.78
N ALA A 21 -11.65 8.80 -15.68
CA ALA A 21 -11.99 9.96 -14.87
C ALA A 21 -11.75 9.70 -13.37
N LEU A 22 -12.18 8.53 -12.86
CA LEU A 22 -11.93 8.12 -11.47
C LEU A 22 -10.43 7.97 -11.17
N TYR A 23 -9.65 7.40 -12.10
CA TYR A 23 -8.19 7.31 -11.93
C TYR A 23 -7.54 8.68 -11.87
N ALA A 24 -7.97 9.63 -12.72
CA ALA A 24 -7.49 11.01 -12.66
C ALA A 24 -7.84 11.69 -11.32
N ASP A 25 -9.06 11.50 -10.82
CA ASP A 25 -9.49 12.04 -9.52
C ASP A 25 -8.72 11.40 -8.35
N ILE A 26 -8.45 10.08 -8.39
CA ILE A 26 -7.61 9.40 -7.39
C ILE A 26 -6.20 9.99 -7.38
N ARG A 27 -5.56 10.14 -8.56
CA ARG A 27 -4.21 10.74 -8.64
C ARG A 27 -4.19 12.16 -8.09
N ALA A 28 -5.16 12.98 -8.47
CA ALA A 28 -5.28 14.36 -8.00
C ALA A 28 -5.52 14.44 -6.48
N THR A 29 -6.39 13.58 -5.95
CA THR A 29 -6.78 13.57 -4.53
C THR A 29 -5.66 13.03 -3.63
N LEU A 30 -4.94 11.99 -4.06
CA LEU A 30 -3.88 11.36 -3.27
C LEU A 30 -2.50 12.02 -3.49
N GLY A 31 -2.35 12.82 -4.55
CA GLY A 31 -1.07 13.39 -4.96
C GLY A 31 -0.08 12.33 -5.44
N VAL A 32 -0.56 11.27 -6.10
CA VAL A 32 0.27 10.15 -6.60
C VAL A 32 0.35 10.14 -8.12
N GLY A 33 1.52 9.73 -8.64
CA GLY A 33 1.74 9.59 -10.09
C GLY A 33 1.14 8.32 -10.70
N VAL A 34 0.82 7.31 -9.89
CA VAL A 34 0.32 5.99 -10.32
C VAL A 34 -0.82 5.55 -9.41
N VAL A 35 -1.86 4.95 -10.00
CA VAL A 35 -3.01 4.43 -9.25
C VAL A 35 -2.65 3.08 -8.62
N ASN A 36 -2.79 2.99 -7.29
CA ASN A 36 -2.47 1.77 -6.53
C ASN A 36 -3.30 0.57 -7.02
N LEU A 37 -2.71 -0.63 -7.01
CA LEU A 37 -3.30 -1.86 -7.56
C LEU A 37 -4.69 -2.18 -7.00
N ILE A 38 -4.99 -1.89 -5.72
CA ILE A 38 -6.33 -2.11 -5.16
C ILE A 38 -7.41 -1.33 -5.93
N TRP A 39 -7.17 -0.07 -6.24
CA TRP A 39 -8.12 0.75 -7.00
C TRP A 39 -8.28 0.21 -8.42
N ARG A 40 -7.18 -0.26 -9.02
CA ARG A 40 -7.21 -0.88 -10.35
C ARG A 40 -7.92 -2.23 -10.40
N HIS A 41 -7.85 -2.98 -9.31
CA HIS A 41 -8.56 -4.24 -9.13
C HIS A 41 -10.06 -4.01 -8.91
N LEU A 42 -10.44 -3.03 -8.07
CA LEU A 42 -11.84 -2.65 -7.87
C LEU A 42 -12.51 -2.20 -9.17
N ALA A 43 -11.76 -1.62 -10.12
CA ALA A 43 -12.27 -1.26 -11.44
C ALA A 43 -12.77 -2.46 -12.27
N THR A 44 -12.29 -3.68 -11.97
CA THR A 44 -12.74 -4.91 -12.64
C THR A 44 -14.09 -5.44 -12.13
N ILE A 45 -14.58 -4.89 -11.02
CA ILE A 45 -15.85 -5.27 -10.41
C ILE A 45 -16.83 -4.15 -10.70
N ASP A 46 -17.91 -4.49 -11.41
CA ASP A 46 -18.92 -3.52 -11.84
C ASP A 46 -19.43 -2.66 -10.66
N GLY A 47 -19.39 -1.34 -10.83
CA GLY A 47 -19.76 -0.35 -9.81
C GLY A 47 -18.86 -0.26 -8.56
N ALA A 48 -17.90 -1.17 -8.35
CA ALA A 48 -17.16 -1.24 -7.08
C ALA A 48 -16.17 -0.09 -6.89
N LEU A 49 -15.45 0.32 -7.93
CA LEU A 49 -14.53 1.46 -7.85
C LEU A 49 -15.24 2.77 -7.47
N PRO A 50 -16.27 3.25 -8.20
CA PRO A 50 -16.97 4.47 -7.83
C PRO A 50 -17.64 4.37 -6.45
N TRP A 51 -18.16 3.19 -6.09
CA TRP A 51 -18.75 2.96 -4.77
C TRP A 51 -17.73 3.08 -3.63
N ALA A 52 -16.61 2.37 -3.72
CA ALA A 52 -15.57 2.37 -2.69
C ALA A 52 -14.87 3.74 -2.61
N TRP A 53 -14.50 4.30 -3.77
CA TRP A 53 -13.86 5.61 -3.84
C TRP A 53 -14.79 6.71 -3.32
N GLY A 54 -16.06 6.73 -3.72
CA GLY A 54 -17.04 7.71 -3.24
C GLY A 54 -17.21 7.69 -1.72
N ALA A 55 -17.11 6.52 -1.07
CA ALA A 55 -17.18 6.40 0.39
C ALA A 55 -15.98 7.05 1.09
N VAL A 56 -14.75 6.78 0.60
CA VAL A 56 -13.51 7.17 1.31
C VAL A 56 -12.92 8.50 0.84
N ARG A 57 -13.21 8.94 -0.39
CA ARG A 57 -12.66 10.16 -1.00
C ARG A 57 -12.75 11.39 -0.09
N PRO A 58 -13.87 11.67 0.62
CA PRO A 58 -13.94 12.82 1.53
C PRO A 58 -12.83 12.82 2.59
N LEU A 59 -12.47 11.64 3.13
CA LEU A 59 -11.41 11.55 4.14
C LEU A 59 -10.03 11.91 3.57
N TYR A 60 -9.77 11.58 2.30
CA TYR A 60 -8.56 12.00 1.61
C TYR A 60 -8.59 13.50 1.28
N ALA A 61 -9.69 13.99 0.70
CA ALA A 61 -9.84 15.38 0.28
C ALA A 61 -9.80 16.37 1.46
N GLU A 62 -10.32 15.98 2.62
CA GLU A 62 -10.26 16.78 3.87
C GLU A 62 -8.90 16.64 4.59
N GLY A 63 -7.94 15.88 4.06
CA GLY A 63 -6.63 15.65 4.66
C GLY A 63 -6.66 14.88 5.99
N ILE A 64 -7.78 14.22 6.29
CA ILE A 64 -7.96 13.41 7.50
C ILE A 64 -7.09 12.16 7.42
N ILE A 65 -7.14 11.42 6.31
CA ILE A 65 -6.35 10.20 6.14
C ILE A 65 -4.85 10.49 6.22
N GLU A 66 -4.40 11.61 5.65
CA GLU A 66 -2.99 12.01 5.72
C GLU A 66 -2.53 12.21 7.16
N ALA A 67 -3.23 13.07 7.92
CA ALA A 67 -2.90 13.37 9.31
C ALA A 67 -2.95 12.11 10.19
N GLU A 68 -3.91 11.23 9.94
CA GLU A 68 -4.03 9.97 10.68
C GLU A 68 -2.96 8.94 10.29
N ALA A 69 -2.55 8.90 9.02
CA ALA A 69 -1.42 8.08 8.57
C ALA A 69 -0.10 8.54 9.21
N GLU A 70 0.13 9.85 9.31
CA GLU A 70 1.30 10.41 10.02
C GLU A 70 1.33 9.99 11.49
N ARG A 71 0.24 10.24 12.23
CA ARG A 71 0.12 9.85 13.64
C ARG A 71 0.25 8.35 13.85
N PHE A 72 -0.29 7.56 12.92
CA PHE A 72 -0.15 6.11 12.98
C PHE A 72 1.32 5.70 12.85
N ARG A 73 2.04 6.22 11.85
CA ARG A 73 3.47 5.92 11.61
C ARG A 73 4.40 6.30 12.77
N GLU A 74 4.03 7.31 13.56
CA GLU A 74 4.78 7.71 14.77
C GLU A 74 4.65 6.70 15.92
N ARG A 75 3.59 5.88 15.92
CA ARG A 75 3.25 4.95 17.01
C ARG A 75 3.38 3.48 16.62
N MET A 76 3.79 3.20 15.39
CA MET A 76 3.98 1.83 14.92
C MET A 76 5.02 1.12 15.77
N ARG A 77 4.75 -0.15 16.07
CA ARG A 77 5.77 -1.06 16.62
C ARG A 77 6.69 -1.47 15.48
N LEU A 78 7.99 -1.21 15.63
CA LEU A 78 9.00 -1.51 14.60
C LEU A 78 10.12 -2.34 15.23
N LEU A 79 10.75 -3.17 14.42
CA LEU A 79 12.01 -3.81 14.78
C LEU A 79 13.15 -2.79 14.62
N ASP A 80 14.16 -2.88 15.47
CA ASP A 80 15.38 -2.10 15.31
C ASP A 80 16.25 -2.76 14.24
N LEU A 81 16.15 -2.25 13.01
CA LEU A 81 16.93 -2.74 11.89
C LEU A 81 18.29 -2.03 11.86
N PRO A 82 19.40 -2.77 11.60
CA PRO A 82 20.70 -2.14 11.50
C PRO A 82 20.72 -1.14 10.34
N ARG A 83 21.38 0.01 10.57
CA ARG A 83 21.62 0.97 9.49
C ARG A 83 22.69 0.41 8.56
N MET A 84 22.44 0.49 7.27
CA MET A 84 23.42 0.06 6.26
C MET A 84 24.48 1.13 6.06
N PRO A 85 25.77 0.81 6.29
CA PRO A 85 26.87 1.73 6.00
C PRO A 85 26.96 2.05 4.49
N SER A 86 27.45 3.24 4.14
CA SER A 86 27.51 3.72 2.75
C SER A 86 28.35 2.83 1.82
N GLU A 87 29.39 2.20 2.38
CA GLU A 87 30.36 1.37 1.69
C GLU A 87 29.71 0.03 1.32
N VAL A 88 28.84 -0.49 2.19
CA VAL A 88 28.01 -1.68 1.94
C VAL A 88 27.01 -1.38 0.84
N LEU A 89 26.31 -0.24 0.90
CA LEU A 89 25.36 0.18 -0.15
C LEU A 89 26.07 0.33 -1.50
N HIS A 90 27.24 0.96 -1.53
CA HIS A 90 28.03 1.10 -2.74
C HIS A 90 28.51 -0.26 -3.29
N ALA A 91 28.95 -1.17 -2.42
CA ALA A 91 29.42 -2.50 -2.81
C ALA A 91 28.31 -3.36 -3.46
N VAL A 92 27.04 -3.11 -3.14
CA VAL A 92 25.89 -3.76 -3.79
C VAL A 92 25.34 -2.97 -5.00
N GLY A 93 26.08 -1.97 -5.49
CA GLY A 93 25.73 -1.19 -6.67
C GLY A 93 24.71 -0.08 -6.42
N LEU A 94 24.52 0.37 -5.18
CA LEU A 94 23.69 1.53 -4.85
C LEU A 94 24.56 2.77 -4.71
N ASP A 95 24.78 3.46 -5.83
CA ASP A 95 25.35 4.80 -5.83
C ASP A 95 24.35 5.85 -5.27
N ALA A 96 24.76 7.11 -5.18
CA ALA A 96 23.93 8.18 -4.63
C ALA A 96 22.61 8.37 -5.40
N ALA A 97 22.61 8.18 -6.72
CA ALA A 97 21.43 8.36 -7.56
C ALA A 97 20.46 7.18 -7.41
N ALA A 98 20.98 5.95 -7.42
CA ALA A 98 20.22 4.73 -7.16
C ALA A 98 19.59 4.76 -5.77
N LEU A 99 20.36 5.18 -4.76
CA LEU A 99 19.87 5.31 -3.39
C LEU A 99 18.79 6.38 -3.26
N ALA A 100 18.91 7.52 -3.94
CA ALA A 100 17.88 8.56 -3.97
C ALA A 100 16.58 8.05 -4.62
N GLY A 101 16.70 7.29 -5.72
CA GLY A 101 15.56 6.64 -6.37
C GLY A 101 14.86 5.62 -5.47
N ALA A 102 15.62 4.72 -4.84
CA ALA A 102 15.09 3.73 -3.91
C ALA A 102 14.40 4.38 -2.70
N LYS A 103 14.98 5.45 -2.13
CA LYS A 103 14.36 6.24 -1.04
C LYS A 103 13.06 6.88 -1.48
N THR A 104 12.98 7.37 -2.71
CA THR A 104 11.74 7.94 -3.27
C THR A 104 10.65 6.87 -3.36
N VAL A 105 10.98 5.68 -3.89
CA VAL A 105 10.05 4.54 -3.95
C VAL A 105 9.56 4.15 -2.56
N LEU A 106 10.47 3.95 -1.60
CA LEU A 106 10.12 3.60 -0.21
C LEU A 106 9.25 4.69 0.43
N ALA A 107 9.54 5.96 0.19
CA ALA A 107 8.78 7.08 0.73
C ALA A 107 7.34 7.12 0.20
N THR A 108 7.16 6.89 -1.10
CA THR A 108 5.86 6.79 -1.76
C THR A 108 5.03 5.63 -1.22
N TYR A 109 5.62 4.44 -1.05
CA TYR A 109 4.87 3.30 -0.52
C TYR A 109 4.61 3.39 0.98
N ASP A 110 5.53 3.93 1.79
CA ASP A 110 5.29 4.24 3.21
C ASP A 110 4.10 5.22 3.38
N ARG A 111 3.96 6.16 2.45
CA ARG A 111 2.82 7.08 2.41
C ARG A 111 1.54 6.44 1.92
N SER A 112 1.50 6.05 0.66
CA SER A 112 0.30 5.54 0.00
C SER A 112 -0.27 4.27 0.62
N ASN A 113 0.57 3.32 1.05
CA ASN A 113 0.07 2.10 1.70
C ASN A 113 -0.57 2.40 3.05
N THR A 114 0.02 3.32 3.85
CA THR A 114 -0.55 3.66 5.16
C THR A 114 -1.91 4.33 5.01
N MET A 115 -2.02 5.26 4.06
CA MET A 115 -3.29 5.90 3.76
C MET A 115 -4.35 4.90 3.30
N ASN A 116 -4.01 4.02 2.35
CA ASN A 116 -4.91 2.98 1.87
C ASN A 116 -5.29 2.00 2.98
N LEU A 117 -4.36 1.61 3.86
CA LEU A 117 -4.65 0.72 4.99
C LEU A 117 -5.75 1.29 5.87
N LEU A 118 -5.62 2.57 6.27
CA LEU A 118 -6.58 3.22 7.15
C LEU A 118 -7.94 3.44 6.47
N ALA A 119 -7.95 3.96 5.24
CA ALA A 119 -9.18 4.25 4.51
C ALA A 119 -9.97 2.97 4.16
N LEU A 120 -9.29 1.94 3.68
CA LEU A 120 -9.92 0.68 3.30
C LEU A 120 -10.35 -0.14 4.52
N SER A 121 -9.57 -0.12 5.61
CA SER A 121 -10.00 -0.70 6.88
C SER A 121 -11.23 0.03 7.44
N ALA A 122 -11.35 1.34 7.22
CA ALA A 122 -12.50 2.11 7.67
C ALA A 122 -13.74 1.72 6.86
N LEU A 123 -13.59 1.52 5.55
CA LEU A 123 -14.64 1.01 4.69
C LEU A 123 -15.13 -0.38 5.17
N LEU A 124 -14.21 -1.30 5.47
CA LEU A 124 -14.56 -2.61 6.03
C LEU A 124 -15.27 -2.49 7.39
N ALA A 125 -14.76 -1.66 8.29
CA ALA A 125 -15.39 -1.42 9.60
C ALA A 125 -16.82 -0.89 9.47
N SER A 126 -17.07 0.01 8.52
CA SER A 126 -18.41 0.50 8.22
C SER A 126 -19.33 -0.58 7.66
N LEU A 127 -18.84 -1.45 6.78
CA LEU A 127 -19.61 -2.58 6.25
C LEU A 127 -20.01 -3.58 7.35
N ASP A 128 -19.20 -3.70 8.39
CA ASP A 128 -19.46 -4.57 9.54
C ASP A 128 -20.35 -3.96 10.60
N GLY A 129 -20.70 -2.68 10.49
CA GLY A 129 -21.29 -1.93 11.60
C GLY A 129 -20.36 -1.78 12.80
N ASN A 130 -19.07 -2.08 12.65
CA ASN A 130 -18.03 -2.01 13.67
C ASN A 130 -17.47 -0.59 13.79
N ILE A 131 -18.35 0.37 14.08
CA ILE A 131 -18.02 1.79 14.14
C ILE A 131 -17.80 2.18 15.62
N ALA A 132 -16.69 2.84 15.91
CA ALA A 132 -16.38 3.27 17.27
C ALA A 132 -16.98 4.64 17.55
N SER A 133 -17.78 4.79 18.60
CA SER A 133 -18.31 6.10 19.01
C SER A 133 -17.20 6.96 19.62
N GLY A 134 -16.84 8.06 18.97
CA GLY A 134 -15.88 9.04 19.46
C GLY A 134 -14.43 8.82 19.03
N GLY A 135 -13.60 9.82 19.34
CA GLY A 135 -12.20 9.92 18.91
C GLY A 135 -11.95 11.16 18.07
N GLN A 136 -11.05 12.03 18.51
CA GLN A 136 -10.68 13.21 17.74
C GLN A 136 -9.92 12.78 16.48
N LEU A 137 -10.40 13.23 15.32
CA LEU A 137 -9.72 13.10 14.05
C LEU A 137 -8.95 14.38 13.78
N GLY A 138 -7.70 14.25 13.37
CA GLY A 138 -6.96 15.37 12.84
C GLY A 138 -7.48 15.74 11.46
N ALA A 139 -7.41 17.02 11.13
CA ALA A 139 -7.43 17.47 9.74
C ALA A 139 -6.04 18.06 9.46
N GLY A 140 -5.39 17.58 8.40
CA GLY A 140 -4.11 18.11 7.91
C GLY A 140 -4.29 18.74 6.54
N ARG A 141 -3.28 19.48 6.07
CA ARG A 141 -3.20 19.82 4.65
C ARG A 141 -2.81 18.56 3.88
N ALA A 142 -3.42 18.33 2.72
CA ALA A 142 -2.95 17.29 1.80
C ALA A 142 -1.44 17.47 1.57
N GLY A 143 -0.68 16.40 1.77
CA GLY A 143 0.78 16.40 1.57
C GLY A 143 1.15 16.80 0.14
N GLY A 144 2.36 17.33 -0.04
CA GLY A 144 2.89 17.70 -1.35
C GLY A 144 3.02 16.49 -2.29
N ALA A 145 3.05 16.78 -3.60
CA ALA A 145 3.19 15.75 -4.63
C ALA A 145 4.43 14.88 -4.38
N GLU A 146 4.25 13.56 -4.47
CA GLU A 146 5.35 12.61 -4.35
C GLU A 146 6.28 12.69 -5.56
N GLY A 147 7.54 12.27 -5.38
CA GLY A 147 8.48 12.14 -6.49
C GLY A 147 7.98 11.14 -7.53
N ALA A 148 8.38 11.35 -8.79
CA ALA A 148 7.99 10.46 -9.88
C ALA A 148 8.54 9.04 -9.63
N LEU A 149 7.65 8.05 -9.56
CA LEU A 149 8.04 6.65 -9.51
C LEU A 149 8.62 6.20 -10.87
N PRO A 150 9.65 5.33 -10.88
CA PRO A 150 10.08 4.69 -12.11
C PRO A 150 8.96 3.78 -12.65
N LYS A 151 9.04 3.42 -13.93
CA LYS A 151 8.09 2.47 -14.56
C LYS A 151 8.01 1.18 -13.74
N LEU A 152 6.79 0.68 -13.51
CA LEU A 152 6.59 -0.64 -12.91
C LEU A 152 7.10 -1.74 -13.85
N LEU A 153 8.14 -2.47 -13.42
CA LEU A 153 8.74 -3.56 -14.20
C LEU A 153 7.84 -4.80 -14.21
N SER A 154 7.62 -5.43 -15.35
CA SER A 154 7.06 -6.80 -15.46
C SER A 154 8.14 -7.87 -15.22
N ASP A 155 7.74 -9.12 -15.09
CA ASP A 155 8.67 -10.27 -15.04
C ASP A 155 9.60 -10.31 -16.27
N ALA A 156 9.08 -9.99 -17.45
CA ALA A 156 9.86 -9.89 -18.69
C ALA A 156 10.87 -8.74 -18.71
N ASP A 157 10.70 -7.71 -17.87
CA ASP A 157 11.63 -6.58 -17.77
C ASP A 157 12.78 -6.87 -16.76
N MET A 158 12.81 -8.06 -16.12
CA MET A 158 13.77 -8.41 -15.05
C MET A 158 14.61 -9.64 -15.42
N SER A 159 15.82 -9.74 -14.85
CA SER A 159 16.57 -11.02 -14.90
C SER A 159 15.85 -12.10 -14.10
N PRO A 160 16.04 -13.40 -14.42
CA PRO A 160 15.44 -14.50 -13.66
C PRO A 160 15.75 -14.44 -12.15
N GLU A 161 16.98 -14.06 -11.79
CA GLU A 161 17.45 -13.93 -10.40
C GLU A 161 16.76 -12.77 -9.68
N THR A 162 16.63 -11.62 -10.37
CA THR A 162 15.94 -10.45 -9.82
C THR A 162 14.47 -10.75 -9.60
N TRP A 163 13.82 -11.41 -10.56
CA TRP A 163 12.44 -11.84 -10.42
C TRP A 163 12.24 -12.87 -9.29
N ALA A 164 13.14 -13.84 -9.17
CA ALA A 164 13.11 -14.80 -8.06
C ALA A 164 13.28 -14.10 -6.71
N LEU A 165 14.12 -13.07 -6.63
CA LEU A 165 14.28 -12.28 -5.41
C LEU A 165 13.05 -11.43 -5.10
N VAL A 166 12.41 -10.81 -6.09
CA VAL A 166 11.11 -10.12 -5.94
C VAL A 166 10.05 -11.06 -5.36
N GLN A 167 9.94 -12.28 -5.90
CA GLN A 167 9.02 -13.29 -5.38
C GLN A 167 9.37 -13.70 -3.95
N ARG A 168 10.65 -13.91 -3.66
CA ARG A 168 11.12 -14.26 -2.30
C ARG A 168 10.82 -13.16 -1.28
N LEU A 169 11.08 -11.90 -1.62
CA LEU A 169 10.77 -10.76 -0.76
C LEU A 169 9.26 -10.61 -0.54
N ASN A 170 8.45 -10.96 -1.53
CA ASN A 170 7.01 -10.97 -1.36
C ASN A 170 6.52 -12.01 -0.35
N MET A 171 7.32 -13.03 -0.02
CA MET A 171 6.95 -14.01 1.00
C MET A 171 7.26 -13.55 2.43
N LEU A 172 8.08 -12.51 2.62
CA LEU A 172 8.41 -12.00 3.94
C LEU A 172 7.16 -11.46 4.64
N GLY A 173 6.94 -11.90 5.88
CA GLY A 173 5.81 -11.51 6.72
C GLY A 173 4.48 -12.13 6.29
N GLU A 174 4.46 -13.02 5.30
CA GLU A 174 3.25 -13.73 4.88
C GLU A 174 2.94 -14.92 5.78
N ARG A 175 1.66 -15.14 6.07
CA ARG A 175 1.21 -16.20 6.99
C ARG A 175 0.17 -17.15 6.38
N ASP A 176 -0.37 -16.84 5.21
CA ASP A 176 -1.43 -17.61 4.58
C ASP A 176 -1.37 -17.57 3.03
N GLU A 177 -2.47 -17.97 2.38
CA GLU A 177 -2.56 -18.16 0.93
C GLU A 177 -2.95 -16.88 0.16
N GLY A 178 -3.24 -15.77 0.84
CA GLY A 178 -3.71 -14.52 0.22
C GLY A 178 -2.63 -13.72 -0.50
N ARG A 179 -2.03 -14.30 -1.56
CA ARG A 179 -0.80 -13.75 -2.14
C ARG A 179 -1.09 -12.77 -3.27
N VAL A 180 -0.85 -11.49 -3.01
CA VAL A 180 -0.80 -10.44 -4.04
C VAL A 180 0.62 -9.88 -4.08
N LEU A 181 1.28 -9.93 -5.23
CA LEU A 181 2.64 -9.40 -5.37
C LEU A 181 2.65 -7.88 -5.18
N ALA A 182 3.36 -7.42 -4.15
CA ALA A 182 3.48 -5.99 -3.88
C ALA A 182 4.25 -5.26 -4.98
N SER A 183 3.64 -4.20 -5.53
CA SER A 183 4.23 -3.37 -6.59
C SER A 183 5.54 -2.69 -6.17
N MET A 184 5.79 -2.50 -4.87
CA MET A 184 7.02 -1.90 -4.36
C MET A 184 8.28 -2.65 -4.82
N TYR A 185 8.30 -3.98 -4.67
CA TYR A 185 9.48 -4.77 -5.01
C TYR A 185 9.82 -4.68 -6.50
N ARG A 186 8.80 -4.52 -7.36
CA ARG A 186 8.97 -4.34 -8.80
C ARG A 186 9.48 -2.95 -9.18
N HIS A 187 9.12 -1.90 -8.44
CA HIS A 187 9.75 -0.58 -8.59
C HIS A 187 11.19 -0.56 -8.07
N LEU A 188 11.45 -1.27 -6.97
CA LEU A 188 12.80 -1.39 -6.42
C LEU A 188 13.73 -2.27 -7.26
N ALA A 189 13.18 -3.14 -8.11
CA ALA A 189 13.94 -4.01 -9.00
C ALA A 189 14.73 -3.28 -10.10
N HIS A 190 14.51 -1.97 -10.30
CA HIS A 190 15.43 -1.11 -11.07
C HIS A 190 16.84 -1.09 -10.45
N TRP A 191 16.97 -1.38 -9.15
CA TRP A 191 18.22 -1.45 -8.42
C TRP A 191 18.32 -2.77 -7.65
N PRO A 192 18.64 -3.91 -8.30
CA PRO A 192 18.60 -5.23 -7.67
C PRO A 192 19.37 -5.35 -6.34
N GLY A 193 20.45 -4.57 -6.17
CA GLY A 193 21.19 -4.48 -4.90
C GLY A 193 20.31 -4.10 -3.70
N VAL A 194 19.31 -3.23 -3.88
CA VAL A 194 18.39 -2.86 -2.79
C VAL A 194 17.52 -4.04 -2.36
N LEU A 195 17.15 -4.92 -3.29
CA LEU A 195 16.38 -6.12 -2.96
C LEU A 195 17.21 -7.08 -2.09
N GLY A 196 18.50 -7.20 -2.39
CA GLY A 196 19.45 -7.96 -1.56
C GLY A 196 19.55 -7.40 -0.15
N VAL A 197 19.70 -6.08 -0.03
CA VAL A 197 19.73 -5.37 1.27
C VAL A 197 18.44 -5.61 2.07
N ILE A 198 17.27 -5.51 1.43
CA ILE A 198 15.98 -5.78 2.09
C ILE A 198 15.92 -7.21 2.62
N TRP A 199 16.36 -8.18 1.83
CA TRP A 199 16.39 -9.58 2.28
C TRP A 199 17.30 -9.73 3.50
N THR A 200 18.51 -9.19 3.46
CA THR A 200 19.46 -9.24 4.58
C THR A 200 18.90 -8.60 5.85
N LEU A 201 18.15 -7.51 5.72
CA LEU A 201 17.53 -6.81 6.84
C LEU A 201 16.39 -7.58 7.51
N LEU A 202 15.63 -8.36 6.75
CA LEU A 202 14.33 -8.88 7.20
C LEU A 202 14.28 -10.40 7.34
N ALA A 203 15.15 -11.15 6.66
CA ALA A 203 15.05 -12.62 6.60
C ALA A 203 15.16 -13.29 7.98
N GLN A 204 16.04 -12.81 8.86
CA GLN A 204 16.16 -13.36 10.21
C GLN A 204 14.90 -13.09 11.04
N ALA A 205 14.41 -11.85 11.01
CA ALA A 205 13.19 -11.46 11.72
C ALA A 205 11.94 -12.18 11.19
N ASP A 206 11.93 -12.53 9.91
CA ASP A 206 10.90 -13.38 9.33
C ASP A 206 10.99 -14.82 9.86
N ALA A 207 12.20 -15.39 9.85
CA ALA A 207 12.45 -16.76 10.30
C ALA A 207 12.16 -16.98 11.79
N ASP A 208 12.44 -15.99 12.65
CA ASP A 208 12.14 -16.05 14.08
C ASP A 208 10.71 -15.58 14.44
N GLY A 209 9.92 -15.17 13.44
CA GLY A 209 8.53 -14.75 13.58
C GLY A 209 8.31 -13.34 14.13
N SER A 210 9.37 -12.61 14.50
CA SER A 210 9.27 -11.25 15.02
C SER A 210 8.72 -10.27 13.98
N LEU A 211 9.06 -10.43 12.70
CA LEU A 211 8.52 -9.64 11.59
C LEU A 211 6.99 -9.78 11.50
N GLY A 212 6.51 -11.02 11.48
CA GLY A 212 5.07 -11.28 11.45
C GLY A 212 4.34 -10.75 12.69
N SER A 213 4.99 -10.77 13.86
CA SER A 213 4.42 -10.20 15.09
C SER A 213 4.20 -8.71 14.97
N VAL A 214 5.21 -7.95 14.52
CA VAL A 214 5.07 -6.49 14.37
C VAL A 214 4.08 -6.11 13.27
N ILE A 215 4.01 -6.90 12.19
CA ILE A 215 2.99 -6.73 11.14
C ILE A 215 1.58 -6.89 11.72
N SER A 216 1.36 -7.96 12.49
CA SER A 216 0.06 -8.26 13.10
C SER A 216 -0.36 -7.17 14.09
N ASP A 217 0.55 -6.73 14.95
CA ASP A 217 0.30 -5.66 15.93
C ASP A 217 -0.09 -4.35 15.25
N ASN A 218 0.66 -3.94 14.21
CA ASN A 218 0.38 -2.72 13.47
C ASN A 218 -0.93 -2.82 12.67
N LEU A 219 -1.23 -3.97 12.04
CA LEU A 219 -2.50 -4.19 11.36
C LEU A 219 -3.69 -4.11 12.33
N ALA A 220 -3.56 -4.72 13.51
CA ALA A 220 -4.59 -4.62 14.56
C ALA A 220 -4.78 -3.18 15.03
N ALA A 221 -3.69 -2.43 15.27
CA ALA A 221 -3.75 -1.03 15.65
C ALA A 221 -4.39 -0.15 14.56
N ALA A 222 -4.08 -0.40 13.29
CA ALA A 222 -4.69 0.29 12.16
C ALA A 222 -6.19 0.02 12.09
N LYS A 223 -6.61 -1.25 12.27
CA LYS A 223 -8.03 -1.64 12.31
C LYS A 223 -8.77 -0.96 13.48
N VAL A 224 -8.16 -0.83 14.65
CA VAL A 224 -8.75 -0.07 15.77
C VAL A 224 -8.98 1.38 15.39
N ARG A 225 -7.96 2.04 14.79
CA ARG A 225 -8.10 3.45 14.36
C ARG A 225 -9.14 3.62 13.26
N ALA A 226 -9.21 2.66 12.34
CA ALA A 226 -10.16 2.65 11.24
C ALA A 226 -11.63 2.67 11.68
N ARG A 227 -11.96 2.06 12.83
CA ARG A 227 -13.33 2.13 13.40
C ARG A 227 -13.75 3.55 13.77
N VAL A 228 -12.80 4.41 14.13
CA VAL A 228 -13.06 5.84 14.39
C VAL A 228 -13.26 6.59 13.07
N LEU A 229 -12.41 6.32 12.08
CA LEU A 229 -12.50 6.90 10.73
C LEU A 229 -13.82 6.54 10.03
N ALA A 230 -14.36 5.34 10.29
CA ALA A 230 -15.61 4.88 9.72
C ALA A 230 -16.80 5.83 9.99
N ASN A 231 -16.80 6.59 11.09
CA ASN A 231 -17.83 7.60 11.39
C ASN A 231 -17.90 8.74 10.37
N ARG A 232 -16.80 8.98 9.66
CA ARG A 232 -16.67 10.10 8.71
C ARG A 232 -16.80 9.65 7.26
N LEU A 233 -16.98 8.35 7.03
CA LEU A 233 -17.37 7.87 5.72
C LEU A 233 -18.76 8.42 5.40
N LYS A 234 -18.91 8.94 4.19
CA LYS A 234 -20.24 9.25 3.69
C LYS A 234 -20.92 7.93 3.31
N PRO A 235 -22.24 7.78 3.55
CA PRO A 235 -23.01 6.77 2.84
C PRO A 235 -22.67 6.96 1.36
N SER A 236 -22.08 5.96 0.71
CA SER A 236 -21.65 6.11 -0.66
C SER A 236 -22.88 6.45 -1.51
N GLY A 237 -22.93 7.68 -2.01
CA GLY A 237 -24.03 8.21 -2.82
C GLY A 237 -24.08 7.65 -4.25
N ALA A 238 -23.55 6.44 -4.48
CA ALA A 238 -23.73 5.72 -5.72
C ALA A 238 -24.72 4.59 -5.43
N ALA A 239 -25.96 4.77 -5.89
CA ALA A 239 -27.12 3.89 -5.73
C ALA A 239 -26.75 2.43 -5.46
N ASP A 240 -27.16 1.93 -4.28
CA ASP A 240 -26.83 0.64 -3.68
C ASP A 240 -26.14 -0.38 -4.61
N LEU A 241 -24.80 -0.43 -4.53
CA LEU A 241 -24.00 -1.49 -5.16
C LEU A 241 -24.68 -2.84 -4.86
N PRO A 242 -25.06 -3.64 -5.89
CA PRO A 242 -25.91 -4.80 -5.64
C PRO A 242 -25.19 -5.80 -4.73
N PRO A 243 -25.92 -6.63 -3.96
CA PRO A 243 -25.32 -7.45 -2.90
C PRO A 243 -24.15 -8.32 -3.35
N THR A 244 -24.21 -8.85 -4.57
CA THR A 244 -23.15 -9.68 -5.17
C THR A 244 -21.88 -8.86 -5.47
N GLN A 245 -22.00 -7.71 -6.12
CA GLN A 245 -20.87 -6.80 -6.35
C GLN A 245 -20.31 -6.24 -5.04
N ARG A 246 -21.17 -5.96 -4.06
CA ARG A 246 -20.76 -5.51 -2.72
C ARG A 246 -19.96 -6.57 -1.98
N ALA A 247 -20.38 -7.84 -2.05
CA ALA A 247 -19.62 -8.95 -1.50
C ALA A 247 -18.27 -9.15 -2.22
N ALA A 248 -18.24 -9.01 -3.54
CA ALA A 248 -17.00 -9.07 -4.32
C ALA A 248 -16.04 -7.93 -3.97
N ALA A 249 -16.54 -6.69 -3.88
CA ALA A 249 -15.77 -5.52 -3.49
C ALA A 249 -15.21 -5.69 -2.06
N ARG A 250 -16.05 -6.16 -1.12
CA ARG A 250 -15.62 -6.47 0.25
C ARG A 250 -14.49 -7.50 0.25
N LYS A 251 -14.65 -8.61 -0.48
CA LYS A 251 -13.62 -9.65 -0.59
C LYS A 251 -12.30 -9.09 -1.14
N ALA A 252 -12.37 -8.26 -2.19
CA ALA A 252 -11.21 -7.59 -2.76
C ALA A 252 -10.52 -6.66 -1.75
N VAL A 253 -11.28 -5.82 -1.04
CA VAL A 253 -10.73 -4.91 -0.03
C VAL A 253 -10.11 -5.69 1.13
N THR A 254 -10.77 -6.74 1.64
CA THR A 254 -10.23 -7.63 2.68
C THR A 254 -8.91 -8.25 2.25
N LEU A 255 -8.84 -8.84 1.04
CA LEU A 255 -7.61 -9.41 0.50
C LEU A 255 -6.47 -8.39 0.53
N PHE A 256 -6.69 -7.17 0.05
CA PHE A 256 -5.62 -6.18 0.00
C PHE A 256 -5.22 -5.67 1.39
N VAL A 257 -6.18 -5.42 2.27
CA VAL A 257 -5.93 -4.94 3.64
C VAL A 257 -5.16 -5.98 4.46
N ASP A 258 -5.55 -7.25 4.36
CA ASP A 258 -4.98 -8.30 5.21
C ASP A 258 -3.64 -8.83 4.71
N HIS A 259 -3.35 -8.75 3.40
CA HIS A 259 -2.10 -9.26 2.84
C HIS A 259 -1.17 -8.14 2.32
N PRO A 260 -1.22 -7.69 1.05
CA PRO A 260 -0.19 -6.80 0.52
C PRO A 260 -0.12 -5.47 1.27
N ILE A 261 -1.23 -4.82 1.60
CA ILE A 261 -1.18 -3.51 2.27
C ILE A 261 -0.78 -3.67 3.74
N GLY A 262 -1.42 -4.60 4.46
CA GLY A 262 -1.19 -4.83 5.90
C GLY A 262 0.26 -5.07 6.24
N LYS A 263 0.94 -5.97 5.51
CA LYS A 263 2.36 -6.23 5.72
C LYS A 263 3.26 -5.11 5.21
N MET A 264 2.92 -4.50 4.06
CA MET A 264 3.81 -3.52 3.42
C MET A 264 3.85 -2.20 4.17
N VAL A 265 2.81 -1.80 4.89
CA VAL A 265 2.88 -0.61 5.75
C VAL A 265 4.03 -0.75 6.77
N THR A 266 4.10 -1.90 7.46
CA THR A 266 5.15 -2.16 8.46
C THR A 266 6.52 -2.31 7.82
N ILE A 267 6.64 -3.12 6.77
CA ILE A 267 7.92 -3.36 6.09
C ILE A 267 8.46 -2.07 5.46
N CYS A 268 7.66 -1.32 4.72
CA CYS A 268 8.10 -0.06 4.09
C CYS A 268 8.60 0.92 5.13
N ARG A 269 7.90 1.06 6.26
CA ARG A 269 8.28 1.96 7.34
C ARG A 269 9.63 1.60 7.93
N MET A 270 9.87 0.32 8.23
CA MET A 270 11.16 -0.14 8.76
C MET A 270 12.29 0.09 7.75
N LEU A 271 12.07 -0.26 6.48
CA LEU A 271 13.06 -0.08 5.41
C LEU A 271 13.41 1.39 5.17
N ARG A 272 12.41 2.28 5.19
CA ARG A 272 12.63 3.73 5.07
C ARG A 272 13.51 4.28 6.18
N LEU A 273 13.41 3.72 7.38
CA LEU A 273 14.22 4.14 8.52
C LEU A 273 15.64 3.53 8.50
N ALA A 274 15.82 2.35 7.92
CA ALA A 274 17.10 1.66 7.85
C ALA A 274 17.98 2.10 6.65
N ILE A 275 17.35 2.37 5.49
CA ILE A 275 18.03 2.74 4.23
C ILE A 275 18.04 4.28 4.11
N ARG A 276 19.05 4.91 4.71
CA ARG A 276 19.18 6.38 4.84
C ARG A 276 20.35 7.00 4.11
#